data_AF-A0A449BSE1-F1
#
_entry.id   AF-A0A449BSE1-F1
#
_cell.length_a   1.000
_cell.length_b   1.000
_cell.length_c   1.000
_cell.angle_alpha   90.00
_cell.angle_beta   90.00
_cell.angle_gamma   90.00
#
_symmetry.space_group_name_H-M   'P 1'
#
loop_
_entity.id
_entity.type
_entity.pdbx_description
1 polymer ?
#
loop_
_entity_poly.entity_id
_entity_poly.type
_entity_poly.pdbx_seq_one_letter_code
_entity_poly.pdbx_strand_id
1 'polypeptide(L)'
;MMFPLIIKRYSKILNWKHDTYYASLMTKYVYFDDFMRFCNDNKENFSKRDIIASLTYVHHMKKVDLLSPSFNAYNDFIFSNINIFRSNISTLIHRYSILGHTKSLLFIYENVLKNNILNYDNKSISLIAWSYAKNNFYLSELFIEINKILRGCIKTMTLHELSLIAWAYSKINRLPPLEMICLKNRIYQLVNSLDEELDNSEKNCEIKNNNIYDITMNIKEKANECDTKNILNELQNTENSTYNINEELNESKEFNSQNQILENTDENTNDNKIDIYGCRKNLAQDICMIMKSYAILNKSDSFFFLFLFNFIIKNIKNNKMTVTAQGIISIWVCLREYEIKNKKIIDCALELSRFLRLDHTVNSSMMHEIVTSIHKLKIKDRRILYHLFVHLKKKCINMHTQHLYDVIISLHDMKINDDDLWKQFGVAIQKKAIDLELTQIKKLQNIFTTNGKKNDRILGVLDAFIQIKEDINSYGPI
;
A
#
# COMPACT_ATOMS: atom_id res chain seq x y z
N MET A 1 14.26 -19.68 13.27
CA MET A 1 14.42 -19.47 11.81
C MET A 1 15.04 -18.10 11.61
N MET A 2 16.19 -18.00 10.93
CA MET A 2 16.80 -16.72 10.53
C MET A 2 16.34 -16.38 9.11
N PHE A 3 15.77 -15.19 8.93
CA PHE A 3 15.47 -14.61 7.63
C PHE A 3 16.65 -13.73 7.20
N PRO A 4 17.29 -13.96 6.04
CA PRO A 4 18.34 -13.08 5.54
C PRO A 4 17.76 -11.73 5.07
N LEU A 5 18.56 -10.67 5.17
CA LEU A 5 18.14 -9.28 5.08
C LEU A 5 18.35 -8.67 3.70
N ILE A 6 17.27 -8.28 3.02
CA ILE A 6 17.30 -7.15 2.07
C ILE A 6 16.10 -6.25 2.35
N ILE A 7 16.37 -5.06 2.89
CA ILE A 7 15.36 -4.06 3.27
C ILE A 7 15.42 -2.90 2.28
N LYS A 8 14.50 -2.85 1.32
CA LYS A 8 14.29 -1.65 0.49
C LYS A 8 13.20 -0.78 1.12
N ARG A 9 13.52 0.50 1.37
CA ARG A 9 12.61 1.52 1.89
C ARG A 9 11.69 1.97 0.74
N TYR A 10 10.37 1.87 0.93
CA TYR A 10 9.41 2.52 0.04
C TYR A 10 8.47 3.39 0.87
N SER A 11 8.80 4.68 1.01
CA SER A 11 7.82 5.70 1.37
C SER A 11 6.92 5.93 0.15
N LYS A 12 5.68 5.46 0.20
CA LYS A 12 4.79 5.40 -0.98
C LYS A 12 4.33 6.76 -1.53
N ILE A 13 4.73 7.90 -0.95
CA ILE A 13 4.17 9.23 -1.32
C ILE A 13 5.24 10.34 -1.47
N LEU A 14 6.53 10.10 -1.18
CA LEU A 14 7.57 11.14 -1.28
C LEU A 14 8.39 11.15 -2.58
N ASN A 15 8.07 10.27 -3.54
CA ASN A 15 8.79 10.19 -4.82
C ASN A 15 8.02 10.82 -6.00
N TRP A 16 7.06 11.71 -5.74
CA TRP A 16 6.51 12.54 -6.80
C TRP A 16 7.35 13.81 -6.92
N LYS A 17 8.23 13.85 -7.92
CA LYS A 17 8.90 15.09 -8.34
C LYS A 17 7.88 15.87 -9.16
N HIS A 18 7.69 17.15 -8.82
CA HIS A 18 6.87 18.06 -9.60
C HIS A 18 7.40 18.09 -11.04
N ASP A 19 6.57 17.66 -11.98
CA ASP A 19 6.91 17.56 -13.40
C ASP A 19 6.36 18.74 -14.22
N THR A 20 5.62 19.65 -13.57
CA THR A 20 5.07 20.87 -14.17
C THR A 20 5.39 22.11 -13.34
N TYR A 21 5.37 23.27 -14.00
CA TYR A 21 5.57 24.57 -13.36
C TYR A 21 4.57 24.81 -12.23
N TYR A 22 3.26 24.64 -12.47
CA TYR A 22 2.25 24.89 -11.45
C TYR A 22 2.29 23.87 -10.31
N ALA A 23 2.59 22.60 -10.58
CA ALA A 23 2.81 21.62 -9.52
C ALA A 23 3.94 22.02 -8.57
N SER A 24 5.02 22.62 -9.08
CA SER A 24 6.11 23.11 -8.24
C SER A 24 5.63 24.24 -7.31
N LEU A 25 4.78 25.16 -7.81
CA LEU A 25 4.22 26.26 -7.03
C LEU A 25 3.24 25.78 -5.96
N MET A 26 2.46 24.73 -6.25
CA MET A 26 1.50 24.13 -5.30
C MET A 26 2.16 23.69 -3.98
N THR A 27 3.44 23.29 -4.02
CA THR A 27 4.19 22.86 -2.82
C THR A 27 4.39 23.96 -1.78
N LYS A 28 4.24 25.23 -2.15
CA LYS A 28 4.45 26.39 -1.26
C LYS A 28 3.28 26.60 -0.29
N TYR A 29 2.12 26.00 -0.56
CA TYR A 29 0.92 26.18 0.25
C TYR A 29 0.78 25.07 1.29
N VAL A 30 0.33 25.45 2.49
CA VAL A 30 0.13 24.54 3.63
C VAL A 30 -1.33 24.47 4.07
N TYR A 31 -2.06 25.57 3.95
CA TYR A 31 -3.46 25.69 4.35
C TYR A 31 -4.39 25.56 3.14
N PHE A 32 -5.50 24.87 3.36
CA PHE A 32 -6.44 24.53 2.30
C PHE A 32 -7.05 25.77 1.61
N ASP A 33 -7.46 26.79 2.37
CA ASP A 33 -8.13 27.97 1.79
C ASP A 33 -7.21 28.75 0.85
N ASP A 34 -5.97 29.01 1.26
CA ASP A 34 -4.96 29.70 0.44
C ASP A 34 -4.63 28.90 -0.82
N PHE A 35 -4.52 27.57 -0.67
CA PHE A 35 -4.27 26.67 -1.78
C PHE A 35 -5.43 26.67 -2.78
N MET A 36 -6.67 26.70 -2.31
CA MET A 36 -7.85 26.73 -3.16
C MET A 36 -8.04 28.07 -3.87
N ARG A 37 -7.64 29.19 -3.25
CA ARG A 37 -7.57 30.49 -3.93
C ARG A 37 -6.58 30.44 -5.08
N PHE A 38 -5.35 30.00 -4.81
CA PHE A 38 -4.33 29.80 -5.86
C PHE A 38 -4.82 28.92 -7.01
N CYS A 39 -5.48 27.79 -6.71
CA CYS A 39 -6.02 26.93 -7.75
C CYS A 39 -7.11 27.63 -8.56
N ASN A 40 -8.00 28.40 -7.93
CA ASN A 40 -9.05 29.14 -8.65
C ASN A 40 -8.50 30.28 -9.51
N ASP A 41 -7.46 30.97 -9.05
CA ASP A 41 -6.83 32.08 -9.78
C ASP A 41 -6.05 31.59 -11.02
N ASN A 42 -5.57 30.35 -11.01
CA ASN A 42 -4.71 29.80 -12.05
C ASN A 42 -5.36 28.67 -12.89
N LYS A 43 -6.61 28.29 -12.59
CA LYS A 43 -7.28 27.12 -13.19
C LYS A 43 -7.32 27.12 -14.71
N GLU A 44 -7.43 28.29 -15.34
CA GLU A 44 -7.48 28.43 -16.79
C GLU A 44 -6.15 28.05 -17.47
N ASN A 45 -5.03 28.18 -16.74
CA ASN A 45 -3.70 27.83 -17.22
C ASN A 45 -3.28 26.40 -16.87
N PHE A 46 -4.12 25.65 -16.15
CA PHE A 46 -3.77 24.31 -15.69
C PHE A 46 -3.87 23.28 -16.82
N SER A 47 -2.81 22.49 -16.98
CA SER A 47 -2.88 21.27 -17.76
C SER A 47 -3.66 20.18 -17.02
N LYS A 48 -4.01 19.12 -17.75
CA LYS A 48 -4.56 17.89 -17.17
C LYS A 48 -3.73 17.36 -15.98
N ARG A 49 -2.40 17.46 -16.06
CA ARG A 49 -1.50 17.00 -14.99
C ARG A 49 -1.58 17.91 -13.77
N ASP A 50 -1.66 19.22 -13.98
CA ASP A 50 -1.79 20.21 -12.90
C ASP A 50 -3.08 20.01 -12.11
N ILE A 51 -4.19 19.71 -12.78
CA ILE A 51 -5.47 19.42 -12.11
C ILE A 51 -5.36 18.13 -11.25
N ILE A 52 -4.75 17.07 -11.78
CA ILE A 52 -4.54 15.83 -11.02
C ILE A 52 -3.59 16.05 -9.85
N ALA A 53 -2.54 16.86 -10.04
CA ALA A 53 -1.61 17.24 -8.99
C ALA A 53 -2.32 18.05 -7.91
N SER A 54 -3.16 19.02 -8.29
CA SER A 54 -3.87 19.88 -7.34
C SER A 54 -4.76 19.05 -6.42
N LEU A 55 -5.54 18.10 -6.97
CA LEU A 55 -6.36 17.17 -6.19
C LEU A 55 -5.52 16.25 -5.30
N THR A 56 -4.30 15.90 -5.73
CA THR A 56 -3.36 15.12 -4.90
C THR A 56 -2.85 15.94 -3.72
N TYR A 57 -2.60 17.23 -3.92
CA TYR A 57 -2.15 18.15 -2.88
C TYR A 57 -3.23 18.45 -1.84
N VAL A 58 -4.50 18.57 -2.25
CA VAL A 58 -5.62 18.79 -1.31
C VAL A 58 -5.59 17.80 -0.15
N HIS A 59 -5.30 16.53 -0.40
CA HIS A 59 -5.23 15.49 0.63
C HIS A 59 -4.19 15.77 1.74
N HIS A 60 -3.16 16.57 1.45
CA HIS A 60 -2.05 16.86 2.34
C HIS A 60 -2.16 18.22 3.03
N MET A 61 -3.18 19.02 2.69
CA MET A 61 -3.36 20.36 3.25
C MET A 61 -3.86 20.30 4.70
N LYS A 62 -3.59 21.37 5.47
CA LYS A 62 -4.20 21.55 6.78
C LYS A 62 -5.59 22.17 6.64
N LYS A 63 -6.52 21.72 7.51
CA LYS A 63 -7.91 22.20 7.59
C LYS A 63 -8.67 22.05 6.26
N VAL A 64 -8.60 20.87 5.65
CA VAL A 64 -9.31 20.57 4.40
C VAL A 64 -10.82 20.72 4.60
N ASP A 65 -11.45 21.54 3.78
CA ASP A 65 -12.90 21.70 3.71
C ASP A 65 -13.42 21.43 2.29
N LEU A 66 -13.80 20.18 2.04
CA LEU A 66 -14.35 19.74 0.75
C LEU A 66 -15.76 20.29 0.47
N LEU A 67 -16.39 20.97 1.43
CA LEU A 67 -17.68 21.65 1.25
C LEU A 67 -17.52 23.13 0.95
N SER A 68 -16.30 23.66 1.04
CA SER A 68 -16.03 25.09 0.84
C SER A 68 -16.51 25.58 -0.53
N PRO A 69 -17.03 26.82 -0.62
CA PRO A 69 -17.40 27.42 -1.90
C PRO A 69 -16.25 27.47 -2.91
N SER A 70 -15.01 27.70 -2.43
CA SER A 70 -13.82 27.74 -3.28
C SER A 70 -13.51 26.38 -3.92
N PHE A 71 -13.70 25.28 -3.19
CA PHE A 71 -13.52 23.94 -3.76
C PHE A 71 -14.65 23.55 -4.71
N ASN A 72 -15.89 23.93 -4.39
CA ASN A 72 -17.02 23.75 -5.31
C ASN A 72 -16.79 24.49 -6.64
N ALA A 73 -16.42 25.77 -6.60
CA ALA A 73 -16.12 26.55 -7.80
C ALA A 73 -14.98 25.97 -8.65
N TYR A 74 -13.97 25.37 -8.00
CA TYR A 74 -12.89 24.68 -8.70
C TYR A 74 -13.38 23.37 -9.34
N ASN A 75 -14.22 22.60 -8.65
CA ASN A 75 -14.83 21.39 -9.21
C ASN A 75 -15.77 21.70 -10.38
N ASP A 76 -16.54 22.78 -10.31
CA ASP A 76 -17.42 23.21 -11.41
C ASP A 76 -16.61 23.50 -12.69
N PHE A 77 -15.42 24.08 -12.55
CA PHE A 77 -14.47 24.24 -13.65
C PHE A 77 -13.97 22.89 -14.20
N ILE A 78 -13.60 21.95 -13.33
CA ILE A 78 -13.16 20.61 -13.75
C ILE A 78 -14.29 19.88 -14.49
N PHE A 79 -15.52 19.97 -13.99
CA PHE A 79 -16.70 19.35 -14.57
C PHE A 79 -17.05 19.93 -15.94
N SER A 80 -16.98 21.25 -16.08
CA SER A 80 -17.16 21.93 -17.37
C SER A 80 -16.12 21.49 -18.40
N ASN A 81 -14.92 21.09 -17.96
CA ASN A 81 -13.80 20.67 -18.79
C ASN A 81 -13.51 19.16 -18.73
N ILE A 82 -14.50 18.34 -18.33
CA ILE A 82 -14.30 16.91 -18.06
C ILE A 82 -13.77 16.13 -19.27
N ASN A 83 -14.07 16.59 -20.49
CA ASN A 83 -13.63 15.99 -21.75
C ASN A 83 -12.11 15.91 -21.90
N ILE A 84 -11.34 16.79 -21.25
CA ILE A 84 -9.86 16.74 -21.23
C ILE A 84 -9.36 15.42 -20.60
N PHE A 85 -10.19 14.78 -19.78
CA PHE A 85 -9.86 13.54 -19.08
C PHE A 85 -10.29 12.26 -19.79
N ARG A 86 -10.83 12.28 -21.03
CA ARG A 86 -11.35 11.07 -21.72
C ARG A 86 -10.44 9.83 -21.59
N SER A 87 -9.14 9.98 -21.85
CA SER A 87 -8.15 8.89 -21.76
C SER A 87 -7.63 8.57 -20.34
N ASN A 88 -7.84 9.44 -19.34
CA ASN A 88 -7.36 9.20 -17.97
C ASN A 88 -8.45 9.48 -16.92
N ILE A 89 -9.72 9.26 -17.25
CA ILE A 89 -10.83 9.52 -16.32
C ILE A 89 -10.66 8.68 -15.05
N SER A 90 -10.12 7.46 -15.18
CA SER A 90 -9.82 6.56 -14.07
C SER A 90 -8.85 7.18 -13.06
N THR A 91 -7.91 8.02 -13.51
CA THR A 91 -6.99 8.77 -12.63
C THR A 91 -7.71 9.88 -11.88
N LEU A 92 -8.60 10.62 -12.56
CA LEU A 92 -9.40 11.68 -11.93
C LEU A 92 -10.34 11.08 -10.86
N ILE A 93 -11.04 10.01 -11.21
CA ILE A 93 -11.89 9.21 -10.32
C ILE A 93 -11.08 8.73 -9.11
N HIS A 94 -9.87 8.22 -9.33
CA HIS A 94 -8.97 7.80 -8.26
C HIS A 94 -8.57 8.96 -7.33
N ARG A 95 -8.36 10.18 -7.84
CA ARG A 95 -8.06 11.33 -6.98
C ARG A 95 -9.27 11.73 -6.14
N TYR A 96 -10.46 11.81 -6.71
CA TYR A 96 -11.66 12.09 -5.94
C TYR A 96 -11.99 11.00 -4.91
N SER A 97 -11.70 9.73 -5.22
CA SER A 97 -11.85 8.66 -4.24
C SER A 97 -10.84 8.75 -3.10
N ILE A 98 -9.60 9.18 -3.35
CA ILE A 98 -8.64 9.48 -2.27
C ILE A 98 -9.15 10.61 -1.38
N LEU A 99 -9.76 11.64 -1.96
CA LEU A 99 -10.33 12.76 -1.22
C LEU A 99 -11.60 12.40 -0.44
N GLY A 100 -12.29 11.31 -0.81
CA GLY A 100 -13.59 11.00 -0.22
C GLY A 100 -14.73 11.84 -0.76
N HIS A 101 -14.54 12.53 -1.90
CA HIS A 101 -15.53 13.47 -2.44
C HIS A 101 -16.55 12.76 -3.32
N THR A 102 -17.61 12.23 -2.70
CA THR A 102 -18.67 11.43 -3.35
C THR A 102 -19.46 12.20 -4.39
N LYS A 103 -19.69 13.51 -4.20
CA LYS A 103 -20.39 14.38 -5.15
C LYS A 103 -19.71 14.39 -6.52
N SER A 104 -18.37 14.50 -6.57
CA SER A 104 -17.62 14.41 -7.83
C SER A 104 -17.70 13.03 -8.48
N LEU A 105 -17.67 11.96 -7.67
CA LEU A 105 -17.80 10.61 -8.19
C LEU A 105 -19.17 10.40 -8.84
N LEU A 106 -20.26 10.85 -8.20
CA LEU A 106 -21.60 10.77 -8.76
C LEU A 106 -21.72 11.57 -10.06
N PHE A 107 -21.16 12.79 -10.10
CA PHE A 107 -21.14 13.60 -11.33
C PHE A 107 -20.44 12.88 -12.48
N ILE A 108 -19.26 12.30 -12.24
CA ILE A 108 -18.50 11.58 -13.26
C ILE A 108 -19.24 10.32 -13.71
N TYR A 109 -19.91 9.62 -12.78
CA TYR A 109 -20.72 8.47 -13.13
C TYR A 109 -21.82 8.81 -14.13
N GLU A 110 -22.69 9.77 -13.79
CA GLU A 110 -23.87 10.11 -14.60
C GLU A 110 -23.48 10.71 -15.96
N ASN A 111 -22.44 11.55 -16.00
CA ASN A 111 -22.09 12.29 -17.21
C ASN A 111 -21.04 11.61 -18.10
N VAL A 112 -20.25 10.67 -17.55
CA VAL A 112 -19.14 10.05 -18.29
C VAL A 112 -19.27 8.54 -18.35
N LEU A 113 -19.45 7.86 -17.22
CA LEU A 113 -19.30 6.40 -17.16
C LEU A 113 -20.54 5.62 -17.57
N LYS A 114 -21.74 6.10 -17.19
CA LYS A 114 -23.01 5.35 -17.30
C LYS A 114 -23.22 4.69 -18.66
N ASN A 115 -22.84 5.38 -19.73
CA ASN A 115 -23.00 4.90 -21.11
C ASN A 115 -21.69 4.52 -21.81
N ASN A 116 -20.53 4.72 -21.18
CA ASN A 116 -19.22 4.55 -21.83
C ASN A 116 -18.30 3.56 -21.12
N ILE A 117 -18.75 2.89 -20.07
CA ILE A 117 -17.85 2.05 -19.27
C ILE A 117 -17.21 0.91 -20.07
N LEU A 118 -17.92 0.38 -21.08
CA LEU A 118 -17.41 -0.67 -21.97
C LEU A 118 -16.18 -0.24 -22.80
N ASN A 119 -15.93 1.07 -22.94
CA ASN A 119 -14.84 1.60 -23.76
C ASN A 119 -13.49 1.67 -23.02
N TYR A 120 -13.44 1.30 -21.74
CA TYR A 120 -12.25 1.39 -20.92
C TYR A 120 -11.48 0.07 -20.85
N ASP A 121 -10.15 0.19 -20.76
CA ASP A 121 -9.23 -0.94 -20.62
C ASP A 121 -9.31 -1.57 -19.21
N ASN A 122 -8.78 -2.79 -19.08
CA ASN A 122 -8.76 -3.55 -17.81
C ASN A 122 -8.18 -2.75 -16.64
N LYS A 123 -7.12 -1.97 -16.91
CA LYS A 123 -6.47 -1.11 -15.94
C LYS A 123 -7.41 0.00 -15.45
N SER A 124 -8.11 0.67 -16.35
CA SER A 124 -9.08 1.70 -15.97
C SER A 124 -10.29 1.10 -15.26
N ILE A 125 -10.81 -0.03 -15.72
CA ILE A 125 -11.96 -0.72 -15.09
C ILE A 125 -11.64 -1.11 -13.64
N SER A 126 -10.48 -1.75 -13.41
CA SER A 126 -10.07 -2.14 -12.06
C SER A 126 -9.87 -0.95 -11.13
N LEU A 127 -9.28 0.15 -11.64
CA LEU A 127 -9.10 1.38 -10.87
C LEU A 127 -10.41 2.11 -10.59
N ILE A 128 -11.35 2.11 -11.54
CA ILE A 128 -12.72 2.64 -11.35
C ILE A 128 -13.44 1.84 -10.27
N ALA A 129 -13.48 0.52 -10.38
CA ALA A 129 -14.12 -0.36 -9.40
C ALA A 129 -13.59 -0.11 -7.98
N TRP A 130 -12.26 -0.08 -7.82
CA TRP A 130 -11.60 0.21 -6.56
C TRP A 130 -11.96 1.60 -6.02
N SER A 131 -11.99 2.62 -6.89
CA SER A 131 -12.23 4.00 -6.50
C SER A 131 -13.65 4.24 -5.97
N TYR A 132 -14.66 3.66 -6.61
CA TYR A 132 -16.03 3.75 -6.10
C TYR A 132 -16.17 2.97 -4.79
N ALA A 133 -15.62 1.76 -4.70
CA ALA A 133 -15.67 0.96 -3.48
C ALA A 133 -14.93 1.58 -2.28
N LYS A 134 -13.94 2.46 -2.50
CA LYS A 134 -13.01 2.92 -1.45
C LYS A 134 -13.67 3.57 -0.25
N ASN A 135 -14.65 4.44 -0.50
CA ASN A 135 -15.35 5.19 0.54
C ASN A 135 -16.71 4.56 0.86
N ASN A 136 -16.85 3.24 0.67
CA ASN A 136 -18.12 2.52 0.74
C ASN A 136 -19.20 3.11 -0.18
N PHE A 137 -18.79 3.79 -1.27
CA PHE A 137 -19.71 4.40 -2.21
C PHE A 137 -20.10 3.37 -3.29
N TYR A 138 -21.27 2.77 -3.09
CA TYR A 138 -21.75 1.70 -3.96
C TYR A 138 -22.81 2.20 -4.94
N LEU A 139 -22.53 2.07 -6.23
CA LEU A 139 -23.49 2.27 -7.32
C LEU A 139 -23.81 0.92 -7.96
N SER A 140 -25.02 0.41 -7.71
CA SER A 140 -25.43 -0.93 -8.16
C SER A 140 -25.30 -1.12 -9.67
N GLU A 141 -25.81 -0.17 -10.44
CA GLU A 141 -25.78 -0.18 -11.92
C GLU A 141 -24.34 -0.23 -12.45
N LEU A 142 -23.44 0.57 -11.88
CA LEU A 142 -22.01 0.56 -12.25
C LEU A 142 -21.39 -0.82 -12.07
N PHE A 143 -21.61 -1.47 -10.92
CA PHE A 143 -21.05 -2.79 -10.64
C PHE A 143 -21.69 -3.91 -11.46
N ILE A 144 -22.95 -3.76 -11.89
CA ILE A 144 -23.59 -4.67 -12.84
C ILE A 144 -22.89 -4.61 -14.20
N GLU A 145 -22.58 -3.41 -14.71
CA GLU A 145 -21.84 -3.27 -15.97
C GLU A 145 -20.40 -3.79 -15.85
N ILE A 146 -19.72 -3.51 -14.73
CA ILE A 146 -18.38 -4.07 -14.47
C ILE A 146 -18.43 -5.60 -14.45
N ASN A 147 -19.45 -6.22 -13.84
CA ASN A 147 -19.60 -7.69 -13.86
C ASN A 147 -19.70 -8.24 -15.30
N LYS A 148 -20.44 -7.56 -16.20
CA LYS A 148 -20.55 -7.96 -17.60
C LYS A 148 -19.20 -7.91 -18.30
N ILE A 149 -18.43 -6.84 -18.07
CA ILE A 149 -17.06 -6.68 -18.63
C ILE A 149 -16.13 -7.77 -18.12
N LEU A 150 -16.13 -8.03 -16.81
CA LEU A 150 -15.26 -9.00 -16.16
C LEU A 150 -15.40 -10.41 -16.74
N ARG A 151 -16.61 -10.83 -17.13
CA ARG A 151 -16.84 -12.12 -17.80
C ARG A 151 -16.03 -12.28 -19.08
N GLY A 152 -15.83 -11.19 -19.83
CA GLY A 152 -15.06 -11.18 -21.08
C GLY A 152 -13.55 -11.02 -20.86
N CYS A 153 -13.13 -10.25 -19.84
CA CYS A 153 -11.73 -9.83 -19.72
C CYS A 153 -10.94 -10.43 -18.55
N ILE A 154 -11.55 -11.16 -17.60
CA ILE A 154 -10.82 -11.73 -16.43
C ILE A 154 -9.57 -12.50 -16.85
N LYS A 155 -9.62 -13.25 -17.96
CA LYS A 155 -8.49 -14.06 -18.44
C LYS A 155 -7.28 -13.22 -18.87
N THR A 156 -7.47 -11.96 -19.27
CA THR A 156 -6.41 -11.07 -19.75
C THR A 156 -5.93 -10.10 -18.68
N MET A 157 -6.62 -10.02 -17.54
CA MET A 157 -6.21 -9.15 -16.43
C MET A 157 -4.92 -9.64 -15.78
N THR A 158 -4.12 -8.66 -15.34
CA THR A 158 -2.90 -8.81 -14.55
C THR A 158 -3.22 -9.07 -13.08
N LEU A 159 -2.23 -9.53 -12.31
CA LEU A 159 -2.43 -9.79 -10.88
C LEU A 159 -2.80 -8.52 -10.10
N HIS A 160 -2.22 -7.38 -10.48
CA HIS A 160 -2.55 -6.09 -9.88
C HIS A 160 -3.99 -5.64 -10.16
N GLU A 161 -4.48 -5.82 -11.39
CA GLU A 161 -5.86 -5.47 -11.72
C GLU A 161 -6.87 -6.39 -10.98
N LEU A 162 -6.56 -7.69 -10.91
CA LEU A 162 -7.35 -8.67 -10.15
C LEU A 162 -7.35 -8.36 -8.66
N SER A 163 -6.24 -7.84 -8.11
CA SER A 163 -6.16 -7.43 -6.70
C SER A 163 -7.08 -6.25 -6.41
N LEU A 164 -7.11 -5.23 -7.29
CA LEU A 164 -8.00 -4.07 -7.17
C LEU A 164 -9.48 -4.48 -7.25
N ILE A 165 -9.82 -5.37 -8.18
CA ILE A 165 -11.17 -5.94 -8.32
C ILE A 165 -11.55 -6.71 -7.05
N ALA A 166 -10.73 -7.67 -6.61
CA ALA A 166 -11.01 -8.45 -5.40
C ALA A 166 -11.26 -7.53 -4.19
N TRP A 167 -10.43 -6.50 -4.04
CA TRP A 167 -10.58 -5.52 -2.96
C TRP A 167 -11.89 -4.74 -3.07
N ALA A 168 -12.22 -4.22 -4.26
CA ALA A 168 -13.44 -3.45 -4.48
C ALA A 168 -14.69 -4.23 -4.04
N TYR A 169 -14.80 -5.48 -4.52
CA TYR A 169 -15.92 -6.36 -4.20
C TYR A 169 -15.95 -6.77 -2.72
N SER A 170 -14.79 -6.97 -2.09
CA SER A 170 -14.73 -7.20 -0.64
C SER A 170 -15.26 -6.03 0.19
N LYS A 171 -15.10 -4.79 -0.30
CA LYS A 171 -15.57 -3.59 0.40
C LYS A 171 -17.06 -3.38 0.30
N ILE A 172 -17.65 -3.66 -0.86
CA ILE A 172 -19.10 -3.61 -1.05
C ILE A 172 -19.79 -4.90 -0.58
N ASN A 173 -19.03 -5.87 -0.06
CA ASN A 173 -19.46 -7.17 0.43
C ASN A 173 -20.38 -7.92 -0.54
N ARG A 174 -20.03 -7.89 -1.83
CA ARG A 174 -20.77 -8.51 -2.92
C ARG A 174 -19.76 -9.01 -3.93
N LEU A 175 -19.94 -10.17 -4.51
CA LEU A 175 -19.35 -10.62 -5.79
C LEU A 175 -20.18 -11.84 -6.20
N PRO A 176 -20.70 -11.94 -7.43
CA PRO A 176 -21.49 -13.11 -7.77
C PRO A 176 -20.59 -14.37 -7.81
N PRO A 177 -21.13 -15.55 -7.46
CA PRO A 177 -20.32 -16.76 -7.26
C PRO A 177 -19.48 -17.17 -8.47
N LEU A 178 -20.00 -17.00 -9.68
CA LEU A 178 -19.30 -17.37 -10.92
C LEU A 178 -18.07 -16.48 -11.14
N GLU A 179 -18.24 -15.16 -11.03
CA GLU A 179 -17.16 -14.18 -11.16
C GLU A 179 -16.09 -14.40 -10.08
N MET A 180 -16.47 -14.77 -8.86
CA MET A 180 -15.54 -15.13 -7.78
C MET A 180 -14.68 -16.36 -8.13
N ILE A 181 -15.29 -17.40 -8.72
CA ILE A 181 -14.58 -18.60 -9.17
C ILE A 181 -13.64 -18.27 -10.34
N CYS A 182 -14.11 -17.51 -11.34
CA CYS A 182 -13.28 -17.10 -12.47
C CYS A 182 -12.06 -16.28 -12.02
N LEU A 183 -12.28 -15.32 -11.11
CA LEU A 183 -11.22 -14.51 -10.49
C LEU A 183 -10.21 -15.40 -9.76
N LYS A 184 -10.69 -16.33 -8.93
CA LYS A 184 -9.85 -17.27 -8.16
C LYS A 184 -9.01 -18.16 -9.07
N ASN A 185 -9.61 -18.73 -10.12
CA ASN A 185 -8.92 -19.59 -11.08
C ASN A 185 -7.83 -18.84 -11.84
N ARG A 186 -8.09 -17.59 -12.25
CA ARG A 186 -7.08 -16.76 -12.90
C ARG A 186 -5.91 -16.45 -11.97
N ILE A 187 -6.19 -16.16 -10.69
CA ILE A 187 -5.16 -15.92 -9.68
C ILE A 187 -4.28 -17.16 -9.50
N TYR A 188 -4.87 -18.37 -9.41
CA TYR A 188 -4.09 -19.61 -9.35
C TYR A 188 -3.13 -19.75 -10.53
N GLN A 189 -3.62 -19.53 -11.76
CA GLN A 189 -2.79 -19.63 -12.96
C GLN A 189 -1.61 -18.66 -12.92
N LEU A 190 -1.86 -17.40 -12.57
CA LEU A 190 -0.81 -16.38 -12.49
C LEU A 190 0.21 -16.66 -11.39
N VAL A 191 -0.26 -17.08 -10.20
CA VAL A 191 0.63 -17.37 -9.07
C VAL A 191 1.45 -18.63 -9.31
N ASN A 192 0.89 -19.68 -9.92
CA ASN A 192 1.66 -20.87 -10.29
C ASN A 192 2.73 -20.55 -11.34
N SER A 193 2.37 -19.79 -12.38
CA SER A 193 3.32 -19.32 -13.40
C SER A 193 4.45 -18.48 -12.77
N LEU A 194 4.12 -17.62 -11.81
CA LEU A 194 5.12 -16.87 -11.03
C LEU A 194 6.02 -17.77 -10.18
N ASP A 195 5.46 -18.78 -9.53
CA ASP A 195 6.23 -19.70 -8.68
C ASP A 195 7.23 -20.50 -9.54
N GLU A 196 6.82 -20.96 -10.72
CA GLU A 196 7.70 -21.63 -11.69
C GLU A 196 8.80 -20.69 -12.22
N GLU A 197 8.47 -19.45 -12.58
CA GLU A 197 9.46 -18.44 -13.01
C GLU A 197 10.50 -18.16 -11.92
N LEU A 198 10.04 -18.01 -10.67
CA LEU A 198 10.90 -17.73 -9.53
C LEU A 198 11.79 -18.93 -9.19
N ASP A 199 11.29 -20.16 -9.29
CA ASP A 199 12.08 -21.38 -9.04
C ASP A 199 13.10 -21.66 -10.17
N ASN A 200 12.74 -21.39 -11.43
CA ASN A 200 13.68 -21.54 -12.56
C ASN A 200 14.82 -20.51 -12.51
N SER A 201 14.59 -19.33 -11.93
CA SER A 201 15.65 -18.34 -11.71
C SER A 201 16.71 -18.82 -10.71
N GLU A 202 16.35 -19.67 -9.73
CA GLU A 202 17.30 -20.28 -8.79
C GLU A 202 18.19 -21.31 -9.49
N LYS A 203 17.59 -22.22 -10.28
CA LYS A 203 18.35 -23.25 -11.00
C LYS A 203 19.37 -22.64 -11.97
N ASN A 204 19.00 -21.57 -12.68
CA ASN A 204 19.90 -20.89 -13.61
C ASN A 204 21.03 -20.11 -12.91
N CYS A 205 20.80 -19.59 -11.69
CA CYS A 205 21.84 -18.94 -10.89
C CYS A 205 22.79 -19.96 -10.25
N GLU A 206 22.30 -21.11 -9.79
CA GLU A 206 23.14 -22.21 -9.30
C GLU A 206 24.03 -22.77 -10.41
N ILE A 207 23.50 -22.96 -11.63
CA ILE A 207 24.29 -23.43 -12.78
C ILE A 207 25.36 -22.40 -13.18
N LYS A 208 25.05 -21.10 -13.16
CA LYS A 208 26.05 -20.05 -13.44
C LYS A 208 27.13 -19.97 -12.37
N ASN A 209 26.78 -20.12 -11.09
CA ASN A 209 27.75 -20.14 -10.01
C ASN A 209 28.65 -21.39 -10.09
N ASN A 210 28.10 -22.56 -10.41
CA ASN A 210 28.89 -23.77 -10.63
C ASN A 210 29.83 -23.61 -11.83
N ASN A 211 29.37 -23.03 -12.94
CA ASN A 211 30.23 -22.75 -14.09
C ASN A 211 31.32 -21.71 -13.77
N ILE A 212 31.05 -20.70 -12.94
CA ILE A 212 32.07 -19.72 -12.50
C ILE A 212 33.07 -20.37 -11.54
N TYR A 213 32.63 -21.23 -10.63
CA TYR A 213 33.50 -22.03 -9.76
C TYR A 213 34.36 -23.00 -10.58
N ASP A 214 33.81 -23.61 -11.63
CA ASP A 214 34.55 -24.48 -12.54
C ASP A 214 35.55 -23.69 -13.40
N ILE A 215 35.23 -22.46 -13.81
CA ILE A 215 36.18 -21.55 -14.49
C ILE A 215 37.28 -21.10 -13.54
N THR A 216 36.97 -20.76 -12.27
CA THR A 216 37.99 -20.35 -11.28
C THR A 216 38.82 -21.52 -10.75
N MET A 217 38.29 -22.74 -10.71
CA MET A 217 39.07 -23.96 -10.43
C MET A 217 39.96 -24.33 -11.61
N ASN A 218 39.48 -24.22 -12.85
CA ASN A 218 40.33 -24.43 -14.04
C ASN A 218 41.48 -23.41 -14.16
N ILE A 219 41.29 -22.16 -13.71
CA ILE A 219 42.36 -21.14 -13.66
C ILE A 219 43.36 -21.43 -12.53
N LYS A 220 42.91 -21.99 -11.41
CA LYS A 220 43.80 -22.38 -10.30
C LYS A 220 44.52 -23.70 -10.53
N GLU A 221 43.92 -24.65 -11.24
CA GLU A 221 44.54 -25.92 -11.62
C GLU A 221 45.58 -25.72 -12.74
N LYS A 222 45.35 -24.79 -13.68
CA LYS A 222 46.37 -24.39 -14.67
C LYS A 222 47.51 -23.52 -14.11
N ALA A 223 47.40 -23.02 -12.88
CA ALA A 223 48.45 -22.25 -12.22
C ALA A 223 49.40 -23.11 -11.36
N ASN A 224 49.16 -24.42 -11.25
CA ASN A 224 49.97 -25.34 -10.45
C ASN A 224 50.85 -26.29 -11.29
N GLU A 225 50.91 -26.12 -12.61
CA GLU A 225 51.87 -26.79 -13.49
C GLU A 225 52.53 -25.77 -14.44
N CYS A 226 53.44 -24.94 -13.92
CA CYS A 226 54.67 -24.59 -14.64
C CYS A 226 55.65 -23.88 -13.71
N ASP A 227 56.90 -24.37 -13.75
CA ASP A 227 58.03 -23.89 -12.98
C ASP A 227 58.37 -22.41 -13.21
N THR A 228 58.89 -21.83 -12.15
CA THR A 228 59.54 -20.52 -12.10
C THR A 228 60.77 -20.46 -13.01
N LYS A 229 60.59 -19.96 -14.24
CA LYS A 229 61.56 -19.08 -14.95
C LYS A 229 60.99 -18.64 -16.30
N ASN A 230 61.04 -17.33 -16.52
CA ASN A 230 60.66 -16.60 -17.73
C ASN A 230 59.15 -16.45 -17.96
N ILE A 231 58.59 -15.30 -17.55
CA ILE A 231 57.78 -14.37 -18.37
C ILE A 231 57.75 -13.04 -17.58
N LEU A 232 58.87 -12.32 -17.66
CA LEU A 232 58.91 -10.86 -17.50
C LEU A 232 59.39 -10.22 -18.82
N ASN A 233 59.09 -10.89 -19.95
CA ASN A 233 59.52 -10.49 -21.29
C ASN A 233 58.42 -10.56 -22.36
N GLU A 234 57.15 -10.77 -21.99
CA GLU A 234 56.01 -10.74 -22.95
C GLU A 234 54.99 -9.64 -22.67
N LEU A 235 55.34 -8.62 -21.87
CA LEU A 235 54.50 -7.43 -21.71
C LEU A 235 54.96 -6.23 -22.54
N GLN A 236 55.97 -6.35 -23.41
CA GLN A 236 56.47 -5.20 -24.17
C GLN A 236 56.98 -5.40 -25.61
N ASN A 237 56.78 -6.53 -26.29
CA ASN A 237 57.16 -6.60 -27.73
C ASN A 237 56.28 -7.55 -28.55
N THR A 238 55.10 -7.11 -29.00
CA THR A 238 54.59 -7.32 -30.38
C THR A 238 53.35 -6.46 -30.61
N GLU A 239 53.56 -5.17 -30.86
CA GLU A 239 52.85 -4.55 -32.00
C GLU A 239 53.60 -4.94 -33.29
N ASN A 240 52.86 -4.96 -34.40
CA ASN A 240 53.23 -5.27 -35.80
C ASN A 240 53.06 -6.76 -36.19
N SER A 241 52.29 -7.13 -37.21
CA SER A 241 52.08 -6.44 -38.50
C SER A 241 50.83 -6.90 -39.30
N THR A 242 50.26 -5.92 -40.05
CA THR A 242 49.64 -6.00 -41.41
C THR A 242 48.31 -6.75 -41.63
N TYR A 243 47.28 -6.26 -42.34
CA TYR A 243 46.99 -5.13 -43.28
C TYR A 243 45.42 -5.01 -43.34
N ASN A 244 44.69 -3.91 -43.64
CA ASN A 244 44.83 -2.80 -44.60
C ASN A 244 43.81 -1.68 -44.23
N ILE A 245 44.20 -0.38 -44.12
CA ILE A 245 44.05 0.74 -45.13
C ILE A 245 42.59 1.29 -45.21
N ASN A 246 42.21 2.55 -44.94
CA ASN A 246 42.82 3.91 -44.86
C ASN A 246 42.00 4.80 -43.87
N GLU A 247 42.55 5.68 -43.01
CA GLU A 247 43.12 7.05 -43.25
C GLU A 247 42.10 8.04 -43.85
N GLU A 248 41.76 9.23 -43.31
CA GLU A 248 42.51 10.36 -42.69
C GLU A 248 41.58 11.17 -41.73
N LEU A 249 41.97 11.53 -40.50
CA LEU A 249 42.71 12.73 -40.01
C LEU A 249 41.97 14.10 -40.10
N ASN A 250 41.68 14.71 -38.94
CA ASN A 250 42.42 15.90 -38.47
C ASN A 250 41.96 16.43 -37.10
N GLU A 251 42.97 16.79 -36.31
CA GLU A 251 42.94 17.37 -34.96
C GLU A 251 42.65 18.89 -34.98
N SER A 252 42.06 19.43 -33.90
CA SER A 252 42.77 20.38 -33.00
C SER A 252 41.88 21.02 -31.92
N LYS A 253 42.28 20.77 -30.65
CA LYS A 253 42.44 21.68 -29.50
C LYS A 253 41.31 22.66 -29.09
N GLU A 254 40.79 22.52 -27.86
CA GLU A 254 41.16 23.36 -26.69
C GLU A 254 40.35 23.03 -25.42
N PHE A 255 40.84 23.54 -24.29
CA PHE A 255 40.77 23.05 -22.91
C PHE A 255 39.49 23.39 -22.09
N ASN A 256 39.27 22.56 -21.06
CA ASN A 256 38.68 22.81 -19.73
C ASN A 256 37.15 22.87 -19.50
N SER A 257 36.61 21.76 -18.97
CA SER A 257 35.78 21.80 -17.74
C SER A 257 35.88 20.48 -16.99
N GLN A 258 36.01 20.55 -15.66
CA GLN A 258 36.27 19.46 -14.73
C GLN A 258 35.28 18.28 -14.85
N ASN A 259 35.82 17.11 -15.19
CA ASN A 259 35.15 15.82 -15.06
C ASN A 259 35.19 15.38 -13.58
N GLN A 260 34.08 15.56 -12.85
CA GLN A 260 33.69 14.64 -11.78
C GLN A 260 32.69 13.65 -12.39
N ILE A 261 33.23 12.58 -12.95
CA ILE A 261 32.52 11.37 -13.35
C ILE A 261 32.89 10.30 -12.30
N LEU A 262 31.92 9.42 -12.00
CA LEU A 262 31.91 8.31 -11.01
C LEU A 262 31.24 8.75 -9.70
N GLU A 263 30.06 8.26 -9.30
CA GLU A 263 29.57 6.88 -9.36
C GLU A 263 28.07 6.83 -9.72
N ASN A 264 27.75 6.35 -10.93
CA ASN A 264 26.44 5.79 -11.28
C ASN A 264 26.73 4.37 -11.77
N THR A 265 26.66 3.41 -10.86
CA THR A 265 26.73 1.98 -11.18
C THR A 265 25.36 1.36 -10.95
N ASP A 266 24.67 1.20 -12.07
CA ASP A 266 23.97 -0.01 -12.51
C ASP A 266 23.02 -0.76 -11.56
N GLU A 267 21.72 -0.60 -11.82
CA GLU A 267 20.70 -1.67 -11.72
C GLU A 267 19.52 -1.31 -12.67
N ASN A 268 19.77 -1.19 -13.99
CA ASN A 268 18.75 -0.81 -14.98
C ASN A 268 18.73 -1.69 -16.25
N THR A 269 19.04 -2.98 -16.13
CA THR A 269 19.11 -3.90 -17.29
C THR A 269 18.15 -5.08 -17.22
N ASN A 270 16.94 -4.91 -16.66
CA ASN A 270 15.88 -5.93 -16.73
C ASN A 270 14.47 -5.41 -17.08
N ASP A 271 14.33 -4.15 -17.49
CA ASP A 271 13.03 -3.48 -17.72
C ASP A 271 12.39 -3.77 -19.09
N ASN A 272 12.97 -4.65 -19.92
CA ASN A 272 12.45 -4.97 -21.27
C ASN A 272 11.72 -6.33 -21.38
N LYS A 273 11.24 -6.92 -20.27
CA LYS A 273 10.20 -7.96 -20.31
C LYS A 273 8.86 -7.34 -19.98
N ILE A 274 7.87 -7.49 -20.87
CA ILE A 274 6.48 -7.11 -20.63
C ILE A 274 6.07 -7.67 -19.26
N ASP A 275 5.74 -6.81 -18.30
CA ASP A 275 5.32 -7.20 -16.95
C ASP A 275 3.91 -7.80 -17.03
N ILE A 276 3.83 -9.08 -17.41
CA ILE A 276 2.58 -9.87 -17.52
C ILE A 276 1.79 -9.83 -16.20
N TYR A 277 2.48 -9.59 -15.08
CA TYR A 277 1.91 -9.56 -13.74
C TYR A 277 1.56 -8.14 -13.29
N GLY A 278 2.06 -7.12 -13.99
CA GLY A 278 1.85 -5.69 -13.73
C GLY A 278 2.47 -5.16 -12.44
N CYS A 279 3.24 -5.97 -11.69
CA CYS A 279 3.82 -5.55 -10.41
C CYS A 279 4.98 -6.41 -9.87
N ARG A 280 6.13 -6.49 -10.56
CA ARG A 280 7.35 -7.05 -9.90
C ARG A 280 7.74 -6.30 -8.61
N LYS A 281 7.48 -4.99 -8.53
CA LYS A 281 7.84 -4.14 -7.36
C LYS A 281 6.84 -4.20 -6.19
N ASN A 282 5.56 -4.56 -6.41
CA ASN A 282 4.53 -4.62 -5.35
C ASN A 282 3.81 -5.98 -5.22
N LEU A 283 4.37 -7.06 -5.78
CA LEU A 283 3.77 -8.39 -5.81
C LEU A 283 3.19 -8.85 -4.44
N ALA A 284 3.98 -8.69 -3.37
CA ALA A 284 3.55 -9.06 -2.03
C ALA A 284 2.27 -8.34 -1.59
N GLN A 285 2.14 -7.06 -1.94
CA GLN A 285 1.00 -6.24 -1.57
C GLN A 285 -0.26 -6.68 -2.32
N ASP A 286 -0.15 -6.96 -3.63
CA ASP A 286 -1.28 -7.41 -4.43
C ASP A 286 -1.81 -8.76 -3.93
N ILE A 287 -0.91 -9.71 -3.65
CA ILE A 287 -1.30 -11.02 -3.08
C ILE A 287 -1.92 -10.85 -1.70
N CYS A 288 -1.33 -10.03 -0.82
CA CYS A 288 -1.92 -9.76 0.50
C CYS A 288 -3.30 -9.11 0.40
N MET A 289 -3.50 -8.25 -0.60
CA MET A 289 -4.78 -7.60 -0.84
C MET A 289 -5.83 -8.59 -1.34
N ILE A 290 -5.49 -9.46 -2.29
CA ILE A 290 -6.34 -10.57 -2.75
C ILE A 290 -6.72 -11.46 -1.57
N MET A 291 -5.72 -11.90 -0.80
CA MET A 291 -5.89 -12.79 0.34
C MET A 291 -6.85 -12.21 1.39
N LYS A 292 -6.69 -10.93 1.76
CA LYS A 292 -7.62 -10.22 2.66
C LYS A 292 -9.03 -10.12 2.06
N SER A 293 -9.12 -9.85 0.77
CA SER A 293 -10.40 -9.67 0.08
C SER A 293 -11.22 -10.96 0.08
N TYR A 294 -10.60 -12.09 -0.22
CA TYR A 294 -11.26 -13.40 -0.19
C TYR A 294 -11.60 -13.84 1.24
N ALA A 295 -10.81 -13.49 2.24
CA ALA A 295 -11.15 -13.75 3.64
C ALA A 295 -12.44 -13.04 4.07
N ILE A 296 -12.71 -11.85 3.51
CA ILE A 296 -13.94 -11.10 3.78
C ILE A 296 -15.11 -11.68 2.96
N LEU A 297 -14.91 -11.97 1.68
CA LEU A 297 -15.95 -12.43 0.76
C LEU A 297 -16.40 -13.88 1.01
N ASN A 298 -15.45 -14.76 1.36
CA ASN A 298 -15.69 -16.19 1.50
C ASN A 298 -14.92 -16.77 2.70
N LYS A 299 -15.59 -16.82 3.85
CA LYS A 299 -15.02 -17.28 5.13
C LYS A 299 -14.82 -18.80 5.22
N SER A 300 -15.39 -19.60 4.32
CA SER A 300 -15.26 -21.06 4.38
C SER A 300 -14.04 -21.59 3.62
N ASP A 301 -13.51 -20.83 2.67
CA ASP A 301 -12.43 -21.27 1.78
C ASP A 301 -11.04 -20.92 2.31
N SER A 302 -10.66 -21.56 3.41
CA SER A 302 -9.32 -21.39 3.99
C SER A 302 -8.21 -21.96 3.09
N PHE A 303 -8.52 -22.86 2.17
CA PHE A 303 -7.53 -23.47 1.26
C PHE A 303 -6.91 -22.45 0.31
N PHE A 304 -7.73 -21.53 -0.24
CA PHE A 304 -7.18 -20.47 -1.09
C PHE A 304 -6.25 -19.54 -0.33
N PHE A 305 -6.60 -19.19 0.92
CA PHE A 305 -5.70 -18.48 1.83
C PHE A 305 -4.38 -19.24 2.02
N LEU A 306 -4.44 -20.55 2.35
CA LEU A 306 -3.25 -21.36 2.61
C LEU A 306 -2.33 -21.45 1.39
N PHE A 307 -2.91 -21.56 0.18
CA PHE A 307 -2.15 -21.53 -1.07
C PHE A 307 -1.35 -20.22 -1.22
N LEU A 308 -2.02 -19.07 -1.13
CA LEU A 308 -1.37 -17.76 -1.26
C LEU A 308 -0.38 -17.50 -0.11
N PHE A 309 -0.73 -17.90 1.10
CA PHE A 309 0.13 -17.78 2.28
C PHE A 309 1.42 -18.59 2.11
N ASN A 310 1.33 -19.84 1.64
CA ASN A 310 2.50 -20.68 1.38
C ASN A 310 3.41 -20.08 0.29
N PHE A 311 2.82 -19.57 -0.80
CA PHE A 311 3.57 -18.84 -1.83
C PHE A 311 4.34 -17.66 -1.23
N ILE A 312 3.67 -16.84 -0.40
CA ILE A 312 4.29 -15.69 0.26
C ILE A 312 5.45 -16.15 1.16
N ILE A 313 5.21 -17.12 2.05
CA ILE A 313 6.20 -17.57 3.02
C ILE A 313 7.41 -18.22 2.35
N LYS A 314 7.21 -19.04 1.32
CA LYS A 314 8.28 -19.64 0.51
C LYS A 314 9.18 -18.56 -0.07
N ASN A 315 8.59 -17.57 -0.74
CA ASN A 315 9.35 -16.52 -1.42
C ASN A 315 10.03 -15.51 -0.47
N ILE A 316 9.47 -15.29 0.73
CA ILE A 316 10.17 -14.51 1.77
C ILE A 316 11.38 -15.28 2.31
N LYS A 317 11.25 -16.60 2.57
CA LYS A 317 12.36 -17.42 3.07
C LYS A 317 13.53 -17.45 2.08
N ASN A 318 13.24 -17.42 0.78
CA ASN A 318 14.26 -17.39 -0.28
C ASN A 318 14.73 -15.96 -0.64
N ASN A 319 14.36 -14.94 0.14
CA ASN A 319 14.68 -13.52 -0.10
C ASN A 319 14.21 -12.95 -1.45
N LYS A 320 13.28 -13.63 -2.12
CA LYS A 320 12.72 -13.19 -3.41
C LYS A 320 11.66 -12.10 -3.24
N MET A 321 11.09 -11.99 -2.04
CA MET A 321 9.99 -11.09 -1.77
C MET A 321 10.08 -10.49 -0.37
N THR A 322 9.64 -9.24 -0.24
CA THR A 322 9.51 -8.54 1.04
C THR A 322 8.04 -8.20 1.30
N VAL A 323 7.62 -8.22 2.57
CA VAL A 323 6.23 -7.91 2.95
C VAL A 323 6.20 -6.60 3.72
N THR A 324 5.28 -5.72 3.32
CA THR A 324 5.05 -4.43 3.98
C THR A 324 4.26 -4.62 5.29
N ALA A 325 4.28 -3.62 6.17
CA ALA A 325 3.44 -3.65 7.39
C ALA A 325 1.95 -3.89 7.07
N GLN A 326 1.46 -3.28 5.98
CA GLN A 326 0.10 -3.51 5.48
C GLN A 326 -0.15 -4.97 5.09
N GLY A 327 0.82 -5.62 4.44
CA GLY A 327 0.73 -7.05 4.10
C GLY A 327 0.69 -7.95 5.34
N ILE A 328 1.51 -7.66 6.36
CA ILE A 328 1.49 -8.41 7.63
C ILE A 328 0.13 -8.28 8.33
N ILE A 329 -0.46 -7.08 8.32
CA ILE A 329 -1.80 -6.87 8.89
C ILE A 329 -2.87 -7.62 8.10
N SER A 330 -2.77 -7.66 6.76
CA SER A 330 -3.67 -8.49 5.95
C SER A 330 -3.59 -9.97 6.34
N ILE A 331 -2.39 -10.52 6.58
CA ILE A 331 -2.23 -11.89 7.09
C ILE A 331 -2.99 -12.08 8.41
N TRP A 332 -2.82 -11.19 9.38
CA TRP A 332 -3.54 -11.27 10.66
C TRP A 332 -5.06 -11.16 10.52
N VAL A 333 -5.55 -10.34 9.58
CA VAL A 333 -6.98 -10.26 9.29
C VAL A 333 -7.48 -11.58 8.70
N CYS A 334 -6.76 -12.18 7.75
CA CYS A 334 -7.14 -13.48 7.19
C CYS A 334 -7.18 -14.57 8.26
N LEU A 335 -6.17 -14.66 9.12
CA LEU A 335 -6.14 -15.63 10.21
C LEU A 335 -7.36 -15.48 11.13
N ARG A 336 -7.77 -14.23 11.40
CA ARG A 336 -8.97 -13.92 12.18
C ARG A 336 -10.25 -14.34 11.48
N GLU A 337 -10.44 -13.95 10.21
CA GLU A 337 -11.69 -14.25 9.49
C GLU A 337 -11.90 -15.74 9.23
N TYR A 338 -10.81 -16.50 9.03
CA TYR A 338 -10.84 -17.96 8.88
C TYR A 338 -10.70 -18.72 10.21
N GLU A 339 -10.58 -18.01 11.35
CA GLU A 339 -10.37 -18.59 12.68
C GLU A 339 -9.21 -19.61 12.77
N ILE A 340 -8.13 -19.39 12.00
CA ILE A 340 -7.01 -20.33 11.90
C ILE A 340 -6.18 -20.28 13.18
N LYS A 341 -6.21 -21.38 13.95
CA LYS A 341 -5.44 -21.55 15.20
C LYS A 341 -4.26 -22.52 15.06
N ASN A 342 -3.90 -22.91 13.84
CA ASN A 342 -2.77 -23.83 13.60
C ASN A 342 -1.47 -23.21 14.13
N LYS A 343 -0.81 -23.91 15.06
CA LYS A 343 0.37 -23.42 15.78
C LYS A 343 1.54 -23.05 14.84
N LYS A 344 1.76 -23.80 13.76
CA LYS A 344 2.84 -23.54 12.79
C LYS A 344 2.57 -22.26 12.00
N ILE A 345 1.33 -22.04 11.58
CA ILE A 345 0.92 -20.86 10.82
C ILE A 345 0.97 -19.61 11.70
N ILE A 346 0.45 -19.70 12.93
CA ILE A 346 0.52 -18.62 13.91
C ILE A 346 1.97 -18.25 14.23
N ASP A 347 2.85 -19.23 14.42
CA ASP A 347 4.27 -18.94 14.67
C ASP A 347 4.95 -18.26 13.48
N CYS A 348 4.62 -18.66 12.24
CA CYS A 348 5.10 -17.96 11.04
C CYS A 348 4.60 -16.50 11.00
N ALA A 349 3.33 -16.25 11.31
CA ALA A 349 2.79 -14.90 11.36
C ALA A 349 3.42 -14.06 12.49
N LEU A 350 3.73 -14.67 13.62
CA LEU A 350 4.44 -14.02 14.73
C LEU A 350 5.88 -13.68 14.37
N GLU A 351 6.60 -14.56 13.67
CA GLU A 351 7.93 -14.23 13.15
C GLU A 351 7.89 -13.11 12.11
N LEU A 352 6.91 -13.12 11.20
CA LEU A 352 6.70 -12.00 10.28
C LEU A 352 6.43 -10.69 11.04
N SER A 353 5.72 -10.77 12.16
CA SER A 353 5.37 -9.61 12.99
C SER A 353 6.57 -8.97 13.71
N ARG A 354 7.73 -9.63 13.75
CA ARG A 354 8.98 -9.00 14.21
C ARG A 354 9.48 -7.93 13.25
N PHE A 355 9.11 -8.05 11.97
CA PHE A 355 9.40 -7.07 10.93
C PHE A 355 8.34 -5.96 10.84
N LEU A 356 7.35 -6.00 11.73
CA LEU A 356 6.28 -5.02 11.79
C LEU A 356 6.85 -3.71 12.35
N ARG A 357 7.48 -2.95 11.47
CA ARG A 357 7.96 -1.60 11.73
C ARG A 357 6.74 -0.69 11.81
N LEU A 358 6.21 -0.55 13.02
CA LEU A 358 5.12 0.37 13.34
C LEU A 358 5.63 1.82 13.35
N ASP A 359 6.10 2.28 12.19
CA ASP A 359 6.61 3.63 11.96
C ASP A 359 5.48 4.61 11.59
N HIS A 360 5.82 5.71 10.93
CA HIS A 360 4.87 6.75 10.51
C HIS A 360 3.86 6.27 9.45
N THR A 361 4.10 5.12 8.81
CA THR A 361 3.22 4.59 7.76
C THR A 361 2.00 3.85 8.29
N VAL A 362 1.97 3.55 9.60
CA VAL A 362 0.88 2.81 10.23
C VAL A 362 -0.23 3.75 10.67
N ASN A 363 -1.42 3.55 10.10
CA ASN A 363 -2.60 4.34 10.41
C ASN A 363 -3.47 3.70 11.51
N SER A 364 -4.49 4.43 11.96
CA SER A 364 -5.40 3.98 13.02
C SER A 364 -6.16 2.69 12.67
N SER A 365 -6.53 2.52 11.40
CA SER A 365 -7.26 1.33 10.91
C SER A 365 -6.38 0.08 10.96
N MET A 366 -5.12 0.21 10.56
CA MET A 366 -4.11 -0.84 10.63
C MET A 366 -3.89 -1.33 12.07
N MET A 367 -3.79 -0.40 13.03
CA MET A 367 -3.68 -0.72 14.45
C MET A 367 -4.93 -1.39 15.02
N HIS A 368 -6.11 -0.89 14.65
CA HIS A 368 -7.38 -1.50 15.05
C HIS A 368 -7.48 -2.95 14.56
N GLU A 369 -7.22 -3.20 13.27
CA GLU A 369 -7.33 -4.53 12.67
C GLU A 369 -6.43 -5.57 13.33
N ILE A 370 -5.16 -5.23 13.61
CA ILE A 370 -4.22 -6.18 14.21
C ILE A 370 -4.54 -6.47 15.68
N VAL A 371 -4.92 -5.45 16.46
CA VAL A 371 -5.33 -5.65 17.87
C VAL A 371 -6.59 -6.52 17.92
N THR A 372 -7.58 -6.22 17.08
CA THR A 372 -8.81 -7.02 17.00
C THR A 372 -8.53 -8.45 16.55
N SER A 373 -7.60 -8.68 15.62
CA SER A 373 -7.17 -10.03 15.21
C SER A 373 -6.53 -10.82 16.34
N ILE A 374 -5.59 -10.23 17.07
CA ILE A 374 -4.92 -10.87 18.21
C ILE A 374 -5.93 -11.18 19.31
N HIS A 375 -6.83 -10.24 19.61
CA HIS A 375 -7.88 -10.41 20.60
C HIS A 375 -8.80 -11.59 20.26
N LYS A 376 -9.39 -11.61 19.04
CA LYS A 376 -10.31 -12.69 18.62
C LYS A 376 -9.62 -14.06 18.55
N LEU A 377 -8.37 -14.10 18.12
CA LEU A 377 -7.56 -15.34 18.10
C LEU A 377 -7.00 -15.73 19.48
N LYS A 378 -7.21 -14.90 20.52
CA LYS A 378 -6.72 -15.09 21.90
C LYS A 378 -5.20 -15.27 21.97
N ILE A 379 -4.45 -14.56 21.12
CA ILE A 379 -2.99 -14.64 21.07
C ILE A 379 -2.38 -13.75 22.17
N LYS A 380 -1.50 -14.33 22.99
CA LYS A 380 -0.79 -13.64 24.09
C LYS A 380 0.74 -13.69 23.92
N ASP A 381 1.22 -13.55 22.70
CA ASP A 381 2.65 -13.62 22.39
C ASP A 381 3.33 -12.24 22.54
N ARG A 382 4.48 -12.22 23.23
CA ARG A 382 5.23 -10.98 23.51
C ARG A 382 5.77 -10.32 22.24
N ARG A 383 6.13 -11.10 21.20
CA ARG A 383 6.73 -10.60 19.95
C ARG A 383 5.85 -9.53 19.31
N ILE A 384 4.54 -9.77 19.24
CA ILE A 384 3.60 -8.84 18.62
C ILE A 384 3.08 -7.79 19.60
N LEU A 385 2.79 -8.18 20.85
CA LEU A 385 2.24 -7.26 21.85
C LEU A 385 3.20 -6.10 22.17
N TYR A 386 4.50 -6.38 22.25
CA TYR A 386 5.50 -5.35 22.51
C TYR A 386 5.48 -4.25 21.44
N HIS A 387 5.49 -4.63 20.16
CA HIS A 387 5.42 -3.68 19.05
C HIS A 387 4.15 -2.82 19.15
N LEU A 388 2.99 -3.46 19.37
CA LEU A 388 1.72 -2.74 19.46
C LEU A 388 1.70 -1.74 20.60
N PHE A 389 2.16 -2.10 21.80
CA PHE A 389 2.16 -1.20 22.95
C PHE A 389 3.08 0.00 22.74
N VAL A 390 4.28 -0.21 22.18
CA VAL A 390 5.20 0.88 21.87
C VAL A 390 4.57 1.87 20.89
N HIS A 391 3.86 1.39 19.87
CA HIS A 391 3.20 2.27 18.91
C HIS A 391 1.98 2.98 19.51
N LEU A 392 1.12 2.26 20.24
CA LEU A 392 -0.07 2.83 20.88
C LEU A 392 0.31 3.93 21.87
N LYS A 393 1.33 3.72 22.71
CA LYS A 393 1.85 4.74 23.64
C LYS A 393 2.25 6.04 22.93
N LYS A 394 2.76 5.96 21.70
CA LYS A 394 3.23 7.13 20.94
C LYS A 394 2.15 7.80 20.09
N LYS A 395 1.15 7.05 19.62
CA LYS A 395 0.25 7.48 18.52
C LYS A 395 -1.24 7.30 18.79
N CYS A 396 -1.67 6.78 19.95
CA CYS A 396 -3.10 6.59 20.24
C CYS A 396 -3.90 7.90 20.16
N ILE A 397 -3.30 9.03 20.53
CA ILE A 397 -3.93 10.36 20.43
C ILE A 397 -4.32 10.69 18.99
N ASN A 398 -3.58 10.20 18.00
CA ASN A 398 -3.84 10.47 16.58
C ASN A 398 -4.82 9.47 15.95
N MET A 399 -5.31 8.48 16.70
CA MET A 399 -6.24 7.49 16.18
C MET A 399 -7.64 8.09 15.97
N HIS A 400 -8.39 7.50 15.03
CA HIS A 400 -9.82 7.77 14.87
C HIS A 400 -10.56 7.31 16.13
N THR A 401 -11.58 8.07 16.54
CA THR A 401 -12.25 7.88 17.84
C THR A 401 -12.85 6.47 17.99
N GLN A 402 -13.55 5.97 16.97
CA GLN A 402 -14.12 4.61 17.00
C GLN A 402 -13.03 3.53 17.10
N HIS A 403 -11.94 3.66 16.34
CA HIS A 403 -10.84 2.70 16.38
C HIS A 403 -10.14 2.69 17.74
N LEU A 404 -9.99 3.86 18.38
CA LEU A 404 -9.43 3.97 19.72
C LEU A 404 -10.31 3.25 20.74
N TYR A 405 -11.63 3.46 20.68
CA TYR A 405 -12.59 2.79 21.54
C TYR A 405 -12.51 1.26 21.42
N ASP A 406 -12.53 0.73 20.20
CA ASP A 406 -12.47 -0.72 19.94
C ASP A 406 -11.15 -1.35 20.43
N VAL A 407 -10.03 -0.63 20.28
CA VAL A 407 -8.73 -1.05 20.81
C VAL A 407 -8.72 -1.10 22.33
N ILE A 408 -9.28 -0.09 23.00
CA ILE A 408 -9.33 -0.04 24.47
C ILE A 408 -10.15 -1.20 25.03
N ILE A 409 -11.30 -1.51 24.42
CA ILE A 409 -12.12 -2.67 24.82
C ILE A 409 -11.32 -3.96 24.64
N SER A 410 -10.72 -4.15 23.46
CA SER A 410 -9.97 -5.38 23.17
C SER A 410 -8.83 -5.59 24.17
N LEU A 411 -8.11 -4.53 24.55
CA LEU A 411 -7.02 -4.62 25.52
C LEU A 411 -7.50 -4.84 26.95
N HIS A 412 -8.63 -4.25 27.34
CA HIS A 412 -9.28 -4.53 28.62
C HIS A 412 -9.71 -6.00 28.72
N ASP A 413 -10.36 -6.53 27.68
CA ASP A 413 -10.80 -7.94 27.61
C ASP A 413 -9.60 -8.90 27.66
N MET A 414 -8.46 -8.49 27.08
CA MET A 414 -7.20 -9.22 27.16
C MET A 414 -6.50 -9.14 28.53
N LYS A 415 -7.01 -8.32 29.46
CA LYS A 415 -6.45 -8.04 30.79
C LYS A 415 -5.04 -7.44 30.75
N ILE A 416 -4.81 -6.49 29.84
CA ILE A 416 -3.53 -5.77 29.73
C ILE A 416 -3.49 -4.61 30.71
N ASN A 417 -2.58 -4.68 31.68
CA ASN A 417 -2.42 -3.69 32.75
C ASN A 417 -1.10 -2.91 32.61
N ASP A 418 -0.95 -2.13 31.54
CA ASP A 418 0.22 -1.25 31.35
C ASP A 418 -0.13 0.21 31.70
N ASP A 419 0.47 0.72 32.77
CA ASP A 419 0.14 2.02 33.36
C ASP A 419 0.36 3.20 32.41
N ASP A 420 1.47 3.21 31.69
CA ASP A 420 1.78 4.29 30.76
C ASP A 420 0.82 4.30 29.58
N LEU A 421 0.48 3.11 29.07
CA LEU A 421 -0.47 2.96 27.98
C LEU A 421 -1.87 3.46 28.39
N TRP A 422 -2.35 3.07 29.57
CA TRP A 422 -3.64 3.52 30.09
C TRP A 422 -3.68 5.03 30.35
N LYS A 423 -2.57 5.64 30.81
CA LYS A 423 -2.45 7.11 30.90
C LYS A 423 -2.59 7.78 29.53
N GLN A 424 -1.92 7.24 28.49
CA GLN A 424 -2.02 7.78 27.14
C GLN A 424 -3.43 7.64 26.55
N PHE A 425 -4.12 6.54 26.83
CA PHE A 425 -5.54 6.39 26.49
C PHE A 425 -6.42 7.43 27.19
N GLY A 426 -6.17 7.68 28.48
CA GLY A 426 -6.85 8.73 29.23
C GLY A 426 -6.71 10.12 28.61
N VAL A 427 -5.51 10.47 28.13
CA VAL A 427 -5.26 11.75 27.42
C VAL A 427 -5.99 11.78 26.07
N ALA A 428 -5.97 10.69 25.32
CA ALA A 428 -6.63 10.61 24.02
C ALA A 428 -8.15 10.71 24.13
N ILE A 429 -8.75 10.03 25.11
CA ILE A 429 -10.19 10.04 25.39
C ILE A 429 -10.68 11.43 25.78
N GLN A 430 -9.98 12.14 26.67
CA GLN A 430 -10.34 13.51 27.06
C GLN A 430 -10.49 14.46 25.87
N LYS A 431 -9.76 14.23 24.77
CA LYS A 431 -9.79 15.08 23.58
C LYS A 431 -10.84 14.69 22.56
N LYS A 432 -11.31 13.44 22.55
CA LYS A 432 -12.03 12.86 21.40
C LYS A 432 -13.29 12.09 21.76
N ALA A 433 -13.46 11.68 23.01
CA ALA A 433 -14.56 10.78 23.40
C ALA A 433 -15.95 11.41 23.26
N ILE A 434 -16.05 12.74 23.14
CA ILE A 434 -17.30 13.43 22.82
C ILE A 434 -17.89 12.99 21.45
N ASP A 435 -17.05 12.52 20.53
CA ASP A 435 -17.51 12.01 19.23
C ASP A 435 -18.15 10.61 19.33
N LEU A 436 -18.03 9.93 20.48
CA LEU A 436 -18.62 8.62 20.72
C LEU A 436 -20.11 8.73 21.09
N GLU A 437 -20.80 7.59 21.01
CA GLU A 437 -22.17 7.45 21.50
C GLU A 437 -22.21 7.40 23.04
N LEU A 438 -23.33 7.83 23.63
CA LEU A 438 -23.53 7.86 25.09
C LEU A 438 -23.21 6.51 25.77
N THR A 439 -23.65 5.40 25.17
CA THR A 439 -23.43 4.04 25.67
C THR A 439 -21.94 3.67 25.71
N GLN A 440 -21.19 4.11 24.69
CA GLN A 440 -19.76 3.88 24.55
C GLN A 440 -18.99 4.69 25.60
N ILE A 441 -19.37 5.95 25.84
CA ILE A 441 -18.76 6.82 26.86
C ILE A 441 -18.95 6.22 28.26
N LYS A 442 -20.18 5.79 28.60
CA LYS A 442 -20.47 5.09 29.87
C LYS A 442 -19.64 3.81 30.02
N LYS A 443 -19.47 3.04 28.95
CA LYS A 443 -18.62 1.84 28.96
C LYS A 443 -17.15 2.17 29.21
N LEU A 444 -16.61 3.21 28.57
CA LEU A 444 -15.24 3.67 28.82
C LEU A 444 -15.06 4.07 30.29
N GLN A 445 -15.98 4.85 30.85
CA GLN A 445 -15.92 5.26 32.26
C GLN A 445 -15.84 4.05 33.21
N ASN A 446 -16.65 3.02 32.95
CA ASN A 446 -16.60 1.78 33.72
C ASN A 446 -15.26 1.06 33.57
N ILE A 447 -14.70 0.97 32.36
CA ILE A 447 -13.40 0.34 32.11
C ILE A 447 -12.26 1.04 32.87
N PHE A 448 -12.21 2.38 32.87
CA PHE A 448 -11.20 3.12 33.64
C PHE A 448 -11.37 2.95 35.15
N THR A 449 -12.61 2.79 35.60
CA THR A 449 -12.96 2.51 36.99
C THR A 449 -12.52 1.11 37.43
N THR A 450 -12.84 0.07 36.65
CA THR A 450 -12.51 -1.32 36.97
C THR A 450 -11.02 -1.62 36.89
N ASN A 451 -10.30 -1.00 35.96
CA ASN A 451 -8.84 -1.17 35.83
C ASN A 451 -8.04 -0.40 36.91
N GLY A 452 -8.70 0.31 37.83
CA GLY A 452 -8.03 1.11 38.86
C GLY A 452 -7.18 2.25 38.28
N LYS A 453 -7.47 2.68 37.04
CA LYS A 453 -6.80 3.79 36.33
C LYS A 453 -7.59 5.08 36.44
N LYS A 454 -8.34 5.22 37.53
CA LYS A 454 -9.12 6.41 37.85
C LYS A 454 -8.19 7.61 37.95
N ASN A 455 -8.50 8.64 37.20
CA ASN A 455 -7.97 9.97 37.35
C ASN A 455 -9.19 10.87 37.40
N ASP A 456 -9.33 11.65 38.47
CA ASP A 456 -10.50 12.50 38.70
C ASP A 456 -10.77 13.42 37.51
N ARG A 457 -9.71 13.84 36.81
CA ARG A 457 -9.82 14.62 35.57
C ARG A 457 -10.45 13.83 34.42
N ILE A 458 -10.09 12.55 34.25
CA ILE A 458 -10.66 11.71 33.19
C ILE A 458 -12.15 11.48 33.48
N LEU A 459 -12.48 11.12 34.73
CA LEU A 459 -13.86 10.85 35.12
C LEU A 459 -14.71 12.11 34.98
N GLY A 460 -14.25 13.25 35.49
CA GLY A 460 -14.99 14.52 35.35
C GLY A 460 -15.22 14.93 33.89
N VAL A 461 -14.27 14.71 32.99
CA VAL A 461 -14.47 14.97 31.55
C VAL A 461 -15.47 13.99 30.93
N LEU A 462 -15.42 12.71 31.29
CA LEU A 462 -16.39 11.72 30.81
C LEU A 462 -17.79 11.98 31.34
N ASP A 463 -17.93 12.39 32.61
CA ASP A 463 -19.19 12.79 33.22
C ASP A 463 -19.79 14.01 32.50
N ALA A 464 -18.97 15.02 32.21
CA ALA A 464 -19.40 16.17 31.41
C ALA A 464 -19.87 15.76 30.01
N PHE A 465 -19.16 14.84 29.34
CA PHE A 465 -19.59 14.35 28.03
C PHE A 465 -20.88 13.52 28.09
N ILE A 466 -21.07 12.73 29.15
CA ILE A 466 -22.31 11.99 29.41
C ILE A 466 -23.48 12.96 29.54
N GLN A 467 -23.32 14.00 30.38
CA GLN A 467 -24.34 15.00 30.61
C GLN A 467 -24.71 15.75 29.30
N ILE A 468 -23.72 16.20 28.53
CA ILE A 468 -23.95 16.85 27.23
C ILE A 468 -24.72 15.93 26.27
N LYS A 469 -24.37 14.64 26.20
CA LYS A 469 -25.04 13.69 25.31
C LYS A 469 -26.46 13.35 25.79
N GLU A 470 -26.69 13.31 27.11
CA GLU A 470 -28.02 13.14 27.69
C GLU A 470 -28.90 14.36 27.38
N ASP A 471 -28.36 15.57 27.54
CA ASP A 471 -29.06 16.81 27.18
C ASP A 471 -29.41 16.84 25.69
N ILE A 472 -28.49 16.47 24.79
CA ILE A 472 -28.78 16.36 23.35
C ILE A 472 -29.90 15.36 23.06
N ASN A 473 -29.94 14.22 23.77
CA ASN A 473 -30.98 13.21 23.57
C ASN A 473 -32.34 13.68 24.12
N SER A 474 -32.35 14.45 25.20
CA SER A 474 -33.57 14.95 25.85
C SER A 474 -34.15 16.19 25.17
N TYR A 475 -33.30 17.09 24.68
CA TYR A 475 -33.71 18.43 24.23
C TYR A 475 -33.42 18.69 22.74
N GLY A 476 -32.72 17.78 22.05
CA GLY A 476 -32.32 17.93 20.65
C GLY A 476 -30.90 18.51 20.49
N PRO A 477 -30.36 18.53 19.25
CA PRO A 477 -29.03 19.07 18.98
C PRO A 477 -28.95 20.56 19.33
N ILE A 478 -27.84 20.95 19.96
CA ILE A 478 -27.49 22.35 20.31
C ILE A 478 -27.24 23.18 19.05
#